data_AF-A0A848YEY1-F1
#
_entry.id   AF-A0A848YEY1-F1
#
_cell.length_a   1.000
_cell.length_b   1.000
_cell.length_c   1.000
_cell.angle_alpha   90.00
_cell.angle_beta   90.00
_cell.angle_gamma   90.00
#
_symmetry.space_group_name_H-M   'P 1'
#
loop_
_entity.id
_entity.type
_entity.pdbx_description
1 polymer ?
#
loop_
_entity_poly.entity_id
_entity_poly.type
_entity_poly.pdbx_seq_one_letter_code
_entity_poly.pdbx_strand_id
1 'polypeptide(L)'
;MNGPQDMGGLQGYGPVDPEPNEPVFHADWEKKAMALTVAMGFTGTWNIDRSRFARESLGPANYITWSYYKIWLSALEQLVKDYELASAEEIAQGKSLEAPAAINRVLKAEDTPAALAKGGPVVRHKDGAPAFKRGDVVCAVNIHPTGHTRLPRYLRGRKGVIHKARSAHVFPDTNARGEGEDPQ
;
A
#
# COMPACT_ATOMS: atom_id res chain seq x y z
N MET A 1 -5.66 -9.55 -6.24
CA MET A 1 -5.38 -9.04 -7.58
C MET A 1 -4.17 -9.77 -8.13
N ASN A 2 -4.20 -10.21 -9.39
CA ASN A 2 -3.06 -10.90 -10.02
C ASN A 2 -2.32 -9.92 -10.94
N GLY A 3 -1.68 -8.90 -10.33
CA GLY A 3 -1.03 -7.80 -11.05
C GLY A 3 0.50 -7.94 -11.15
N PRO A 4 1.16 -6.95 -11.81
CA PRO A 4 2.60 -6.93 -12.03
C PRO A 4 3.42 -6.82 -10.73
N GLN A 5 2.85 -6.32 -9.64
CA GLN A 5 3.50 -6.20 -8.33
C GLN A 5 3.88 -7.54 -7.70
N ASP A 6 3.20 -8.62 -8.08
CA ASP A 6 3.40 -9.96 -7.51
C ASP A 6 4.44 -10.72 -8.32
N MET A 7 5.69 -10.27 -8.24
CA MET A 7 6.78 -10.74 -9.10
C MET A 7 7.45 -12.04 -8.62
N GLY A 8 7.02 -12.61 -7.50
CA GLY A 8 7.66 -13.78 -6.89
C GLY A 8 7.67 -14.99 -7.82
N GLY A 9 8.87 -15.46 -8.19
CA GLY A 9 9.07 -16.62 -9.05
C GLY A 9 8.97 -16.35 -10.55
N LEU A 10 8.83 -15.09 -10.97
CA LEU A 10 8.86 -14.73 -12.39
C LEU A 10 10.29 -14.69 -12.94
N GLN A 11 10.43 -14.86 -14.24
CA GLN A 11 11.70 -14.84 -14.99
C GLN A 11 11.70 -13.70 -16.01
N GLY A 12 12.89 -13.33 -16.51
CA GLY A 12 13.02 -12.37 -17.62
C GLY A 12 13.26 -10.91 -17.23
N TYR A 13 13.53 -10.62 -15.94
CA TYR A 13 13.81 -9.25 -15.46
C TYR A 13 15.29 -8.83 -15.52
N GLY A 14 16.19 -9.72 -15.92
CA GLY A 14 17.62 -9.46 -15.91
C GLY A 14 18.26 -9.53 -14.51
N PRO A 15 19.55 -9.16 -14.38
CA PRO A 15 20.24 -9.11 -13.10
C PRO A 15 19.78 -7.93 -12.25
N VAL A 16 20.00 -8.02 -10.94
CA VAL A 16 19.89 -6.87 -10.04
C VAL A 16 21.11 -5.98 -10.24
N ASP A 17 20.90 -4.70 -10.55
CA ASP A 17 21.95 -3.73 -10.88
C ASP A 17 21.83 -2.48 -9.99
N PRO A 18 22.42 -2.49 -8.78
CA PRO A 18 22.33 -1.37 -7.85
C PRO A 18 23.27 -0.23 -8.26
N GLU A 19 22.77 1.02 -8.22
CA GLU A 19 23.57 2.21 -8.50
C GLU A 19 24.63 2.45 -7.40
N PRO A 20 25.92 2.59 -7.73
CA PRO A 20 26.94 2.97 -6.76
C PRO A 20 26.68 4.38 -6.20
N ASN A 21 26.59 4.50 -4.87
CA ASN A 21 26.29 5.76 -4.17
C ASN A 21 24.94 6.38 -4.56
N GLU A 22 23.92 5.55 -4.79
CA GLU A 22 22.55 5.98 -5.08
C GLU A 22 22.07 7.09 -4.12
N PRO A 23 21.63 8.26 -4.64
CA PRO A 23 21.09 9.31 -3.81
C PRO A 23 19.73 8.90 -3.22
N VAL A 24 19.33 9.49 -2.10
CA VAL A 24 17.99 9.23 -1.51
C VAL A 24 16.86 9.62 -2.48
N PHE A 25 17.08 10.64 -3.31
CA PHE A 25 16.16 11.08 -4.35
C PHE A 25 16.96 11.47 -5.59
N HIS A 26 16.61 10.91 -6.75
CA HIS A 26 17.22 11.20 -8.05
C HIS A 26 16.78 12.56 -8.59
N ALA A 27 15.62 13.07 -8.16
CA ALA A 27 15.12 14.38 -8.56
C ALA A 27 14.29 15.06 -7.46
N ASP A 28 14.20 16.39 -7.50
CA ASP A 28 13.47 17.16 -6.49
C ASP A 28 11.96 16.86 -6.42
N TRP A 29 11.36 16.40 -7.53
CA TRP A 29 9.95 16.02 -7.54
C TRP A 29 9.69 14.75 -6.71
N GLU A 30 10.68 13.87 -6.56
CA GLU A 30 10.53 12.63 -5.79
C GLU A 30 10.37 12.90 -4.30
N LYS A 31 11.10 13.91 -3.78
CA LYS A 31 10.93 14.44 -2.41
C LYS A 31 9.48 14.87 -2.19
N LYS A 32 8.91 15.60 -3.15
CA LYS A 32 7.53 16.10 -3.09
C LYS A 32 6.52 14.95 -3.20
N ALA A 33 6.72 14.00 -4.11
CA ALA A 33 5.85 12.84 -4.28
C ALA A 33 5.79 12.00 -3.00
N MET A 34 6.94 11.73 -2.37
CA MET A 34 7.01 11.08 -1.06
C MET A 34 6.26 11.90 0.00
N ALA A 35 6.60 13.18 0.16
CA ALA A 35 6.03 14.05 1.20
C ALA A 35 4.50 14.16 1.09
N LEU A 36 3.97 14.38 -0.13
CA LEU A 36 2.54 14.44 -0.39
C LEU A 36 1.84 13.11 -0.08
N THR A 37 2.40 11.99 -0.54
CA THR A 37 1.81 10.66 -0.28
C THR A 37 1.74 10.36 1.21
N VAL A 38 2.80 10.69 1.95
CA VAL A 38 2.84 10.51 3.40
C VAL A 38 1.84 11.43 4.09
N ALA A 39 1.84 12.73 3.77
CA ALA A 39 0.90 13.71 4.34
C ALA A 39 -0.56 13.30 4.12
N MET A 40 -0.90 12.84 2.91
CA MET A 40 -2.24 12.33 2.59
C MET A 40 -2.59 11.05 3.36
N GLY A 41 -1.61 10.19 3.67
CA GLY A 41 -1.84 9.07 4.59
C GLY A 41 -2.22 9.52 6.01
N PHE A 42 -1.72 10.67 6.48
CA PHE A 42 -2.07 11.21 7.80
C PHE A 42 -3.47 11.80 7.88
N THR A 43 -4.12 12.11 6.75
CA THR A 43 -5.51 12.61 6.77
C THR A 43 -6.48 11.54 7.27
N GLY A 44 -6.13 10.26 7.14
CA GLY A 44 -7.01 9.15 7.49
C GLY A 44 -8.22 9.01 6.57
N THR A 45 -8.21 9.67 5.39
CA THR A 45 -9.26 9.51 4.38
C THR A 45 -9.30 8.07 3.85
N TRP A 46 -8.13 7.43 3.77
CA TRP A 46 -7.97 6.01 3.45
C TRP A 46 -6.84 5.40 4.30
N ASN A 47 -6.82 4.07 4.39
CA ASN A 47 -5.74 3.34 5.05
C ASN A 47 -4.62 2.94 4.06
N ILE A 48 -3.51 2.46 4.62
CA ILE A 48 -2.32 2.05 3.85
C ILE A 48 -2.60 0.90 2.88
N ASP A 49 -3.52 0.00 3.20
CA ASP A 49 -3.85 -1.15 2.34
C ASP A 49 -4.64 -0.69 1.12
N ARG A 50 -5.51 0.31 1.26
CA ARG A 50 -6.12 1.02 0.12
C ARG A 50 -5.07 1.73 -0.73
N SER A 51 -4.07 2.37 -0.11
CA SER A 51 -2.97 3.00 -0.86
C SER A 51 -2.13 1.98 -1.65
N ARG A 52 -1.88 0.79 -1.08
CA ARG A 52 -1.21 -0.30 -1.79
C ARG A 52 -2.08 -0.77 -2.96
N PHE A 53 -3.37 -1.01 -2.71
CA PHE A 53 -4.31 -1.40 -3.75
C PHE A 53 -4.34 -0.42 -4.94
N ALA A 54 -4.31 0.89 -4.68
CA ALA A 54 -4.25 1.89 -5.75
C ALA A 54 -2.99 1.74 -6.63
N ARG A 55 -1.82 1.46 -6.04
CA ARG A 55 -0.57 1.19 -6.78
C ARG A 55 -0.66 -0.11 -7.57
N GLU A 56 -1.26 -1.13 -6.97
CA GLU A 56 -1.51 -2.43 -7.60
C GLU A 56 -2.46 -2.34 -8.81
N SER A 57 -3.34 -1.34 -8.81
CA SER A 57 -4.35 -1.09 -9.84
C SER A 57 -3.82 -0.29 -11.03
N LEU A 58 -2.57 0.16 -11.00
CA LEU A 58 -1.94 0.84 -12.13
C LEU A 58 -1.81 -0.10 -13.33
N GLY A 59 -1.84 0.48 -14.53
CA GLY A 59 -1.66 -0.26 -15.79
C GLY A 59 -0.37 -1.11 -15.76
N PRO A 60 -0.40 -2.40 -16.15
CA PRO A 60 0.73 -3.30 -15.96
C PRO A 60 2.05 -2.83 -16.57
N ALA A 61 1.99 -2.25 -17.78
CA ALA A 61 3.17 -1.70 -18.45
C ALA A 61 3.78 -0.52 -17.68
N ASN A 62 2.93 0.34 -17.12
CA ASN A 62 3.35 1.49 -16.32
C ASN A 62 4.04 1.04 -15.02
N TYR A 63 3.47 0.06 -14.31
CA TYR A 63 4.05 -0.43 -13.06
C TYR A 63 5.49 -0.99 -13.25
N ILE A 64 5.74 -1.66 -14.37
CA ILE A 64 7.04 -2.28 -14.65
C ILE A 64 8.08 -1.25 -15.11
N THR A 65 7.65 -0.18 -15.78
CA THR A 65 8.56 0.76 -16.46
C THR A 65 8.74 2.10 -15.75
N TRP A 66 7.82 2.49 -14.88
CA TRP A 66 7.90 3.75 -14.15
C TRP A 66 8.86 3.68 -12.98
N SER A 67 9.46 4.83 -12.66
CA SER A 67 10.26 4.95 -11.43
C SER A 67 9.39 4.79 -10.18
N TYR A 68 10.04 4.43 -9.08
CA TYR A 68 9.36 4.12 -7.82
C TYR A 68 8.43 5.24 -7.35
N TYR A 69 8.89 6.49 -7.36
CA TYR A 69 8.08 7.62 -6.92
C TYR A 69 7.02 8.03 -7.95
N LYS A 70 7.17 7.66 -9.23
CA LYS A 70 6.12 7.87 -10.24
C LYS A 70 4.93 6.96 -9.99
N ILE A 71 5.17 5.70 -9.59
CA ILE A 71 4.12 4.77 -9.13
C ILE A 71 3.37 5.36 -7.93
N TRP A 72 4.09 5.93 -6.95
CA TRP A 72 3.48 6.52 -5.77
C TRP A 72 2.59 7.72 -6.13
N LEU A 73 3.13 8.65 -6.92
CA LEU A 73 2.42 9.87 -7.32
C LEU A 73 1.17 9.54 -8.14
N SER A 74 1.28 8.64 -9.12
CA SER A 74 0.13 8.28 -9.96
C SER A 74 -0.95 7.50 -9.21
N ALA A 75 -0.58 6.67 -8.23
CA ALA A 75 -1.57 6.06 -7.34
C ALA A 75 -2.24 7.10 -6.42
N LEU A 76 -1.48 8.10 -5.96
CA LEU A 76 -2.04 9.20 -5.16
C LEU A 76 -3.02 10.05 -5.98
N GLU A 77 -2.67 10.42 -7.21
CA GLU A 77 -3.56 11.11 -8.16
C GLU A 77 -4.87 10.34 -8.34
N GLN A 78 -4.82 9.00 -8.45
CA GLN A 78 -6.04 8.21 -8.52
C GLN A 78 -6.86 8.26 -7.24
N LEU A 79 -6.22 8.12 -6.07
CA LEU A 79 -6.91 8.16 -4.78
C LEU A 79 -7.60 9.50 -4.51
N VAL A 80 -6.94 10.62 -4.79
CA VAL A 80 -7.57 11.93 -4.56
C VAL A 80 -8.80 12.14 -5.45
N LYS A 81 -8.80 11.59 -6.67
CA LYS A 81 -9.99 11.60 -7.54
C LYS A 81 -11.07 10.64 -7.02
N ASP A 82 -10.70 9.41 -6.67
CA ASP A 82 -11.65 8.38 -6.18
C ASP A 82 -12.40 8.83 -4.92
N TYR A 83 -11.76 9.67 -4.09
CA TYR A 83 -12.33 10.23 -2.86
C TYR A 83 -12.79 11.68 -3.03
N GLU A 84 -12.90 12.17 -4.28
CA GLU A 84 -13.43 13.50 -4.60
C GLU A 84 -12.72 14.66 -3.88
N LEU A 85 -11.42 14.50 -3.59
CA LEU A 85 -10.59 15.52 -2.97
C LEU A 85 -9.98 16.50 -3.98
N ALA A 86 -9.86 16.08 -5.24
CA ALA A 86 -9.44 16.92 -6.36
C ALA A 86 -9.99 16.34 -7.67
N SER A 87 -10.45 17.20 -8.57
CA SER A 87 -10.91 16.80 -9.90
C SER A 87 -9.75 16.54 -10.87
N ALA A 88 -10.04 15.89 -12.01
CA ALA A 88 -9.06 15.71 -13.06
C ALA A 88 -8.58 17.06 -13.64
N GLU A 89 -9.49 18.03 -13.73
CA GLU A 89 -9.24 19.38 -14.21
C GLU A 89 -8.33 20.15 -13.25
N GLU A 90 -8.56 20.05 -11.93
CA GLU A 90 -7.71 20.69 -10.92
C GLU A 90 -6.28 20.14 -10.95
N ILE A 91 -6.14 18.82 -11.09
CA ILE A 91 -4.83 18.16 -11.21
C ILE A 91 -4.13 18.59 -12.50
N ALA A 92 -4.85 18.60 -13.64
CA ALA A 92 -4.29 19.00 -14.93
C ALA A 92 -3.85 20.47 -14.97
N GLN A 93 -4.60 21.36 -14.32
CA GLN A 93 -4.27 22.79 -14.25
C GLN A 93 -3.30 23.13 -13.12
N GLY A 94 -3.11 22.23 -12.15
CA GLY A 94 -2.34 22.48 -10.93
C GLY A 94 -2.93 23.59 -10.06
N LYS A 95 -4.24 23.81 -10.15
CA LYS A 95 -4.95 24.92 -9.49
C LYS A 95 -6.28 24.43 -8.92
N SER A 96 -6.56 24.79 -7.66
CA SER A 96 -7.88 24.61 -7.05
C SER A 96 -8.91 25.42 -7.83
N LEU A 97 -9.96 24.75 -8.31
CA LEU A 97 -11.07 25.37 -9.03
C LEU A 97 -12.30 25.49 -8.13
N GLU A 98 -12.41 24.60 -7.15
CA GLU A 98 -13.50 24.58 -6.19
C GLU A 98 -12.98 24.77 -4.75
N ALA A 99 -13.90 24.91 -3.80
CA ALA A 99 -13.55 24.95 -2.39
C ALA A 99 -12.99 23.58 -1.96
N PRO A 100 -11.90 23.53 -1.17
CA PRO A 100 -11.31 22.25 -0.77
C PRO A 100 -12.30 21.36 -0.01
N ALA A 101 -12.33 20.08 -0.36
CA ALA A 101 -13.10 19.08 0.38
C ALA A 101 -12.61 18.95 1.84
N ALA A 102 -13.53 18.65 2.75
CA ALA A 102 -13.19 18.44 4.15
C ALA A 102 -12.38 17.13 4.33
N ILE A 103 -11.30 17.21 5.11
CA ILE A 103 -10.47 16.06 5.49
C ILE A 103 -10.47 15.89 7.00
N ASN A 104 -10.31 14.64 7.48
CA ASN A 104 -10.44 14.35 8.90
C ASN A 104 -9.31 14.96 9.75
N ARG A 105 -8.11 15.08 9.18
CA ARG A 105 -6.93 15.61 9.87
C ARG A 105 -5.93 16.21 8.89
N VAL A 106 -5.22 17.24 9.34
CA VAL A 106 -4.04 17.81 8.65
C VAL A 106 -2.81 17.49 9.47
N LEU A 107 -1.76 16.94 8.85
CA LEU A 107 -0.44 16.85 9.48
C LEU A 107 0.28 18.19 9.30
N LYS A 108 0.50 18.92 10.40
CA LYS A 108 1.28 20.16 10.37
C LYS A 108 2.77 19.84 10.30
N ALA A 109 3.55 20.78 9.75
CA ALA A 109 4.99 20.63 9.60
C ALA A 109 5.69 20.40 10.96
N GLU A 110 5.31 21.16 11.98
CA GLU A 110 5.84 21.05 13.35
C GLU A 110 5.58 19.68 14.00
N ASP A 111 4.47 19.02 13.67
CA ASP A 111 4.08 17.72 14.23
C ASP A 111 4.73 16.53 13.50
N THR A 112 5.31 16.77 12.32
CA THR A 112 5.78 15.71 11.41
C THR A 112 6.81 14.77 12.05
N PRO A 113 7.87 15.25 12.74
CA PRO A 113 8.85 14.35 13.35
C PRO A 113 8.24 13.40 14.39
N ALA A 114 7.40 13.93 15.28
CA ALA A 114 6.75 13.13 16.33
C ALA A 114 5.75 12.13 15.74
N ALA A 115 4.99 12.55 14.72
CA ALA A 115 4.02 11.71 14.03
C ALA A 115 4.68 10.53 13.31
N LEU A 116 5.80 10.77 12.63
CA LEU A 116 6.59 9.72 11.97
C LEU A 116 7.25 8.77 12.98
N ALA A 117 7.80 9.29 14.07
CA ALA A 117 8.42 8.48 15.12
C ALA A 117 7.41 7.54 15.82
N LYS A 118 6.16 7.98 15.96
CA LYS A 118 5.07 7.16 16.54
C LYS A 118 4.69 5.98 15.64
N GLY A 119 4.82 6.12 14.33
CA GLY A 119 4.43 5.10 13.35
C GLY A 119 2.92 4.79 13.32
N GLY A 120 2.56 3.72 12.62
CA GLY A 120 1.19 3.23 12.47
C GLY A 120 1.08 1.76 12.93
N PRO A 121 0.86 1.48 14.23
CA PRO A 121 0.78 0.12 14.72
C PRO A 121 -0.45 -0.60 14.12
N VAL A 122 -0.21 -1.78 13.56
CA VAL A 122 -1.24 -2.63 12.94
C VAL A 122 -1.58 -3.86 13.79
N VAL A 123 -0.91 -4.05 14.92
CA VAL A 123 -1.27 -5.07 15.91
C VAL A 123 -2.61 -4.71 16.51
N ARG A 124 -3.49 -5.70 16.65
CA ARG A 124 -4.83 -5.56 17.24
C ARG A 124 -5.07 -6.68 18.24
N HIS A 125 -5.93 -6.40 19.22
CA HIS A 125 -6.46 -7.43 20.10
C HIS A 125 -7.50 -8.26 19.34
N LYS A 126 -7.50 -9.57 19.57
CA LYS A 126 -8.52 -10.50 19.06
C LYS A 126 -8.76 -11.55 20.12
N ASP A 127 -10.02 -11.73 20.50
CA ASP A 127 -10.40 -12.78 21.44
C ASP A 127 -10.34 -14.16 20.80
N GLY A 128 -10.08 -15.17 21.63
CA GLY A 128 -9.98 -16.56 21.20
C GLY A 128 -8.54 -17.02 20.92
N ALA A 129 -8.37 -18.34 20.82
CA ALA A 129 -7.08 -18.93 20.51
C ALA A 129 -6.80 -18.89 19.00
N PRO A 130 -5.54 -18.71 18.57
CA PRO A 130 -5.16 -18.86 17.17
C PRO A 130 -5.57 -20.22 16.62
N ALA A 131 -6.08 -20.24 15.38
CA ALA A 131 -6.49 -21.49 14.72
C ALA A 131 -5.32 -22.45 14.44
N PHE A 132 -4.08 -21.93 14.42
CA PHE A 132 -2.87 -22.69 14.15
C PHE A 132 -1.78 -22.39 15.18
N LYS A 133 -0.88 -23.36 15.37
CA LYS A 133 0.31 -23.23 16.22
C LYS A 133 1.57 -23.67 15.47
N ARG A 134 2.73 -23.35 16.05
CA ARG A 134 4.03 -23.78 15.51
C ARG A 134 4.07 -25.29 15.28
N GLY A 135 4.51 -25.71 14.11
CA GLY A 135 4.63 -27.12 13.70
C GLY A 135 3.43 -27.66 12.92
N ASP A 136 2.26 -26.99 12.96
CA ASP A 136 1.12 -27.42 12.17
C ASP A 136 1.44 -27.38 10.66
N VAL A 137 1.04 -28.42 9.93
CA VAL A 137 1.12 -28.46 8.46
C VAL A 137 -0.13 -27.82 7.89
N VAL A 138 0.05 -26.79 7.06
CA VAL A 138 -1.05 -26.02 6.46
C VAL A 138 -0.92 -25.99 4.94
N CYS A 139 -2.04 -25.71 4.26
CA CYS A 139 -2.05 -25.43 2.83
C CYS A 139 -2.57 -24.01 2.64
N ALA A 140 -1.83 -23.18 1.90
CA ALA A 140 -2.31 -21.87 1.52
C ALA A 140 -3.52 -22.01 0.60
N VAL A 141 -4.57 -21.24 0.88
CA VAL A 141 -5.80 -21.29 0.09
C VAL A 141 -5.53 -20.94 -1.38
N ASN A 142 -6.23 -21.60 -2.29
CA ASN A 142 -6.13 -21.29 -3.71
C ASN A 142 -7.24 -20.30 -4.10
N ILE A 143 -6.94 -19.01 -4.03
CA ILE A 143 -7.87 -17.91 -4.29
C ILE A 143 -7.32 -16.93 -5.33
N HIS A 144 -8.20 -16.26 -6.06
CA HIS A 144 -7.85 -15.28 -7.08
C HIS A 144 -8.70 -14.00 -6.94
N PRO A 145 -8.62 -13.29 -5.80
CA PRO A 145 -9.43 -12.09 -5.59
C PRO A 145 -9.04 -11.02 -6.62
N THR A 146 -10.03 -10.25 -7.07
CA THR A 146 -9.81 -9.07 -7.92
C THR A 146 -9.27 -7.88 -7.10
N GLY A 147 -9.66 -7.78 -5.83
CA GLY A 147 -9.21 -6.78 -4.86
C GLY A 147 -7.84 -7.05 -4.23
N HIS A 148 -7.44 -6.21 -3.28
CA HIS A 148 -6.17 -6.33 -2.54
C HIS A 148 -6.08 -7.67 -1.78
N THR A 149 -4.89 -8.27 -1.78
CA THR A 149 -4.57 -9.41 -0.93
C THR A 149 -3.07 -9.48 -0.71
N ARG A 150 -2.65 -10.12 0.39
CA ARG A 150 -1.22 -10.34 0.68
C ARG A 150 -0.73 -11.75 0.35
N LEU A 151 -1.58 -12.61 -0.23
CA LEU A 151 -1.20 -13.97 -0.63
C LEU A 151 -0.57 -13.98 -2.05
N PRO A 152 0.77 -14.12 -2.17
CA PRO A 152 1.46 -14.16 -3.46
C PRO A 152 1.03 -15.40 -4.27
N ARG A 153 0.98 -15.26 -5.60
CA ARG A 153 0.55 -16.35 -6.50
C ARG A 153 1.35 -17.63 -6.33
N TYR A 154 2.67 -17.52 -6.17
CA TYR A 154 3.54 -18.70 -6.10
C TYR A 154 3.30 -19.58 -4.86
N LEU A 155 2.65 -19.05 -3.82
CA LEU A 155 2.32 -19.78 -2.59
C LEU A 155 0.94 -20.43 -2.61
N ARG A 156 0.04 -20.06 -3.53
CA ARG A 156 -1.34 -20.56 -3.54
C ARG A 156 -1.39 -22.08 -3.79
N GLY A 157 -2.17 -22.79 -2.97
CA GLY A 157 -2.25 -24.25 -3.01
C GLY A 157 -0.99 -24.99 -2.56
N ARG A 158 0.04 -24.27 -2.05
CA ARG A 158 1.26 -24.88 -1.55
C ARG A 158 1.10 -25.28 -0.08
N LYS A 159 1.66 -26.44 0.26
CA LYS A 159 1.78 -26.89 1.65
C LYS A 159 3.00 -26.27 2.31
N GLY A 160 2.91 -25.99 3.60
CA GLY A 160 3.99 -25.47 4.42
C GLY A 160 3.79 -25.83 5.89
N VAL A 161 4.74 -25.40 6.72
CA VAL A 161 4.71 -25.62 8.17
C VAL A 161 4.67 -24.27 8.87
N ILE A 162 3.78 -24.11 9.84
CA ILE A 162 3.72 -22.89 10.65
C ILE A 162 5.00 -22.80 11.49
N HIS A 163 5.84 -21.81 11.20
CA HIS A 163 7.05 -21.55 11.98
C HIS A 163 6.76 -20.73 13.25
N LYS A 164 5.88 -19.73 13.14
CA LYS A 164 5.53 -18.82 14.23
C LYS A 164 4.12 -18.25 14.04
N ALA A 165 3.30 -18.33 15.08
CA ALA A 165 2.08 -17.52 15.21
C ALA A 165 2.46 -16.17 15.82
N ARG A 166 2.08 -15.06 15.17
CA ARG A 166 2.21 -13.70 15.71
C ARG A 166 0.85 -13.26 16.26
N SER A 167 0.82 -12.16 17.02
CA SER A 167 -0.42 -11.53 17.46
C SER A 167 -1.32 -11.19 16.27
N ALA A 168 -2.62 -10.96 16.52
CA ALA A 168 -3.53 -10.55 15.46
C ALA A 168 -3.12 -9.17 14.90
N HIS A 169 -3.26 -9.02 13.59
CA HIS A 169 -3.01 -7.76 12.88
C HIS A 169 -4.24 -7.38 12.06
N VAL A 170 -4.34 -6.10 11.68
CA VAL A 170 -5.30 -5.64 10.68
C VAL A 170 -5.23 -6.53 9.43
N PHE A 171 -6.37 -7.03 8.96
CA PHE A 171 -6.47 -7.89 7.80
C PHE A 171 -6.56 -7.06 6.51
N PRO A 172 -5.53 -7.10 5.64
CA PRO A 172 -5.44 -6.16 4.51
C PRO A 172 -6.56 -6.32 3.48
N ASP A 173 -7.08 -7.53 3.30
CA ASP A 173 -8.06 -7.86 2.28
C ASP A 173 -9.41 -7.14 2.54
N THR A 174 -9.88 -7.05 3.79
CA THR A 174 -11.07 -6.25 4.17
C THR A 174 -10.71 -4.77 4.33
N ASN A 175 -9.56 -4.47 4.93
CA ASN A 175 -9.17 -3.09 5.23
C ASN A 175 -9.02 -2.25 3.96
N ALA A 176 -8.40 -2.78 2.89
CA ALA A 176 -8.26 -2.08 1.61
C ALA A 176 -9.61 -1.77 0.91
N ARG A 177 -10.69 -2.47 1.29
CA ARG A 177 -12.04 -2.27 0.76
C ARG A 177 -12.89 -1.35 1.63
N GLY A 178 -12.38 -0.92 2.78
CA GLY A 178 -13.16 -0.12 3.74
C GLY A 178 -14.19 -0.94 4.52
N GLU A 179 -14.07 -2.27 4.53
CA GLU A 179 -14.99 -3.18 5.23
C GLU A 179 -14.63 -3.36 6.71
N GLY A 180 -13.64 -2.62 7.20
CA GLY A 180 -13.12 -2.71 8.57
C GLY A 180 -11.82 -3.50 8.68
N GLU A 181 -11.21 -3.42 9.86
CA GLU A 181 -9.87 -3.96 10.09
C GLU A 181 -9.82 -5.48 10.28
N ASP A 182 -10.95 -6.13 10.59
CA ASP A 182 -11.11 -7.58 10.83
C ASP A 182 -9.84 -8.28 11.31
N PRO A 183 -9.36 -8.06 12.55
CA PRO A 183 -8.07 -8.58 12.98
C PRO A 183 -7.93 -10.10 12.78
N GLN A 184 -6.81 -10.56 12.21
CA GLN A 184 -6.50 -11.99 11.99
C GLN A 184 -5.11 -12.36 12.53
#